data_AF-A0AAN5L9U8-F1
#
_entry.id   AF-A0AAN5L9U8-F1
#
_cell.length_a   1.000
_cell.length_b   1.000
_cell.length_c   1.000
_cell.angle_alpha   90.00
_cell.angle_beta   90.00
_cell.angle_gamma   90.00
#
_symmetry.space_group_name_H-M   'P 1'
#
loop_
_entity.id
_entity.type
_entity.pdbx_description
1 polymer ?
#
loop_
_entity_poly.entity_id
_entity_poly.type
_entity_poly.pdbx_seq_one_letter_code
_entity_poly.pdbx_strand_id
1 'polypeptide(L)'
;MDNRHPWCSQLLAVLPGTAVAAPIAADDPLWEKVETGMMKLGSPAHEQLDLNEMVTYCLTLLESRTKDMRVLSQLLRCLQHPAKVASFSTAIILLDCWIGAYWMSAWPVNTGQKQRLMRQIIRRFEAVTLRMSEQASAEDLAKVLVLAESLAVTWQRVEPEKGHLLKELLLPLRRVQRQQQEQTTTVCVKSETPQDVPQDSTTTATVTVPTNVRDERAWRQTLLNVSNLLVEQQPNLAVGYRLRRHAIWHAITAPPVAGKDNKTQLAPVSADRVSEYETLMMKPDPGLWCQVEESLTLSPYWFEGHRLSAGVATSLGCTEVALAIADELDSFLRRLPVLKTLTFSDGSPFFPVACDEWLREVTGQTGADAVPCDLADEVKRHFQEKGLNAALLLLEETARQQPEPRERFYASLMLADLLAAGGMKSLATSHYHQLWQESRRLGLVQWEPGLVKRLERSARIRG
;
A
#
# COMPACT_ATOMS: atom_id res chain seq x y z
N MET A 1 40.32 -11.52 -30.29
CA MET A 1 39.88 -10.16 -30.68
C MET A 1 38.60 -9.91 -29.92
N ASP A 2 38.70 -9.14 -28.85
CA ASP A 2 37.63 -9.01 -27.86
C ASP A 2 36.39 -8.37 -28.48
N ASN A 3 35.32 -9.15 -28.57
CA ASN A 3 34.02 -8.75 -29.13
C ASN A 3 33.27 -7.87 -28.10
N ARG A 4 33.92 -6.79 -27.64
CA ARG A 4 33.38 -5.83 -26.68
C ARG A 4 32.67 -4.69 -27.41
N HIS A 5 31.69 -4.09 -26.74
CA HIS A 5 30.93 -2.95 -27.27
C HIS A 5 31.87 -1.84 -27.77
N PRO A 6 31.62 -1.18 -28.92
CA PRO A 6 32.53 -0.16 -29.48
C PRO A 6 32.89 0.95 -28.50
N TRP A 7 31.96 1.40 -27.67
CA TRP A 7 32.21 2.42 -26.64
C TRP A 7 33.23 2.01 -25.57
N CYS A 8 33.57 0.72 -25.42
CA CYS A 8 34.66 0.30 -24.55
C CYS A 8 36.02 0.83 -25.03
N SER A 9 36.25 0.93 -26.34
CA SER A 9 37.51 1.46 -26.85
C SER A 9 37.68 2.95 -26.52
N GLN A 10 36.61 3.73 -26.68
CA GLN A 10 36.56 5.15 -26.30
C GLN A 10 36.76 5.30 -24.78
N LEU A 11 36.06 4.50 -23.98
CA LEU A 11 36.16 4.54 -22.52
C LEU A 11 37.57 4.19 -22.03
N LEU A 12 38.27 3.29 -22.71
CA LEU A 12 39.62 2.84 -22.40
C LEU A 12 40.72 3.63 -23.14
N ALA A 13 40.37 4.70 -23.85
CA ALA A 13 41.34 5.56 -24.53
C ALA A 13 42.39 6.06 -23.53
N VAL A 14 43.66 5.98 -23.94
CA VAL A 14 44.81 6.27 -23.08
C VAL A 14 44.87 7.77 -22.82
N LEU A 15 44.81 8.15 -21.55
CA LEU A 15 45.01 9.51 -21.09
C LEU A 15 46.26 9.58 -20.20
N PRO A 16 46.94 10.74 -20.12
CA PRO A 16 48.03 10.95 -19.16
C PRO A 16 47.57 10.62 -17.74
N GLY A 17 48.42 10.00 -16.91
CA GLY A 17 48.06 9.60 -15.54
C GLY A 17 47.55 10.77 -14.67
N THR A 18 48.03 11.99 -14.96
CA THR A 18 47.54 13.23 -14.33
C THR A 18 46.07 13.52 -14.66
N ALA A 19 45.63 13.27 -15.89
CA ALA A 19 44.24 13.46 -16.33
C ALA A 19 43.31 12.34 -15.84
N VAL A 20 43.83 11.13 -15.63
CA VAL A 20 43.07 10.00 -15.07
C VAL A 20 42.70 10.28 -13.61
N ALA A 21 43.64 10.75 -12.80
CA ALA A 21 43.46 11.01 -11.37
C ALA A 21 42.88 12.39 -11.04
N ALA A 22 42.71 13.27 -12.03
CA ALA A 22 42.17 14.62 -11.85
C ALA A 22 40.64 14.65 -12.01
N PRO A 23 39.95 15.54 -11.26
CA PRO A 23 38.55 15.82 -11.52
C PRO A 23 38.38 16.47 -12.90
N ILE A 24 37.21 16.29 -13.51
CA ILE A 24 36.84 17.12 -14.66
C ILE A 24 36.79 18.60 -14.25
N ALA A 25 37.27 19.48 -15.14
CA ALA A 25 37.24 20.92 -14.92
C ALA A 25 35.78 21.41 -14.85
N ALA A 26 35.48 22.24 -13.85
CA ALA A 26 34.10 22.70 -13.60
C ALA A 26 33.57 23.63 -14.71
N ASP A 27 34.48 24.32 -15.39
CA ASP A 27 34.24 25.22 -16.52
C ASP A 27 34.32 24.51 -17.88
N ASP A 28 34.46 23.18 -17.92
CA ASP A 28 34.43 22.45 -19.19
C ASP A 28 33.01 22.56 -19.81
N PRO A 29 32.90 23.06 -21.05
CA PRO A 29 31.60 23.34 -21.65
C PRO A 29 30.79 22.07 -21.94
N LEU A 30 31.44 20.92 -22.13
CA LEU A 30 30.73 19.65 -22.28
C LEU A 30 30.24 19.14 -20.93
N TRP A 31 31.00 19.37 -19.85
CA TRP A 31 30.57 19.00 -18.50
C TRP A 31 29.37 19.83 -18.04
N GLU A 32 29.39 21.13 -18.28
CA GLU A 32 28.27 22.02 -17.94
C GLU A 32 26.98 21.63 -18.69
N LYS A 33 27.11 21.27 -19.98
CA LYS A 33 25.99 20.73 -20.76
C LYS A 33 25.44 19.44 -20.17
N VAL A 34 26.31 18.51 -19.75
CA VAL A 34 25.91 17.26 -19.10
C VAL A 34 25.22 17.54 -17.76
N GLU A 35 25.78 18.39 -16.90
CA GLU A 35 25.16 18.71 -15.60
C GLU A 35 23.79 19.37 -15.77
N THR A 36 23.71 20.38 -16.64
CA THR A 36 22.47 21.11 -16.93
C THR A 36 21.41 20.20 -17.55
N GLY A 37 21.82 19.34 -18.49
CA GLY A 37 20.94 18.32 -19.06
C GLY A 37 20.43 17.39 -17.98
N MET A 38 21.32 16.76 -17.21
CA MET A 38 20.94 15.74 -16.23
C MET A 38 20.11 16.25 -15.05
N MET A 39 20.06 17.57 -14.81
CA MET A 39 19.12 18.21 -13.87
C MET A 39 17.66 18.19 -14.36
N LYS A 40 17.44 18.15 -15.69
CA LYS A 40 16.10 18.01 -16.29
C LYS A 40 15.56 16.58 -16.20
N LEU A 41 16.40 15.60 -15.88
CA LEU A 41 16.01 14.20 -15.76
C LEU A 41 15.17 13.97 -14.49
N GLY A 42 13.84 13.84 -14.66
CA GLY A 42 12.87 13.72 -13.56
C GLY A 42 12.11 15.01 -13.22
N SER A 43 12.27 16.07 -14.02
CA SER A 43 11.51 17.32 -13.93
C SER A 43 10.42 17.38 -15.01
N PRO A 44 9.44 18.29 -14.95
CA PRO A 44 8.45 18.45 -16.02
C PRO A 44 9.05 18.85 -17.38
N ALA A 45 10.33 19.27 -17.43
CA ALA A 45 11.06 19.54 -18.67
C ALA A 45 11.76 18.29 -19.24
N HIS A 46 11.44 17.09 -18.74
CA HIS A 46 12.06 15.83 -19.14
C HIS A 46 11.94 15.54 -20.65
N GLU A 47 10.86 15.96 -21.30
CA GLU A 47 10.62 15.77 -22.73
C GLU A 47 11.59 16.54 -23.64
N GLN A 48 12.28 17.56 -23.11
CA GLN A 48 13.23 18.39 -23.86
C GLN A 48 14.68 17.84 -23.81
N LEU A 49 14.89 16.68 -23.19
CA LEU A 49 16.22 16.14 -22.97
C LEU A 49 16.56 15.03 -23.98
N ASP A 50 17.61 15.25 -24.78
CA ASP A 50 18.16 14.22 -25.65
C ASP A 50 19.20 13.37 -24.89
N LEU A 51 18.79 12.16 -24.50
CA LEU A 51 19.66 11.20 -23.82
C LEU A 51 20.84 10.74 -24.69
N ASN A 52 20.67 10.67 -26.01
CA ASN A 52 21.72 10.20 -26.92
C ASN A 52 22.82 11.27 -27.07
N GLU A 53 22.44 12.54 -27.06
CA GLU A 53 23.37 13.65 -27.03
C GLU A 53 24.19 13.66 -25.72
N MET A 54 23.54 13.45 -24.57
CA MET A 54 24.23 13.36 -23.28
C MET A 54 25.21 12.18 -23.22
N VAL A 55 24.85 11.03 -23.79
CA VAL A 55 25.76 9.88 -23.94
C VAL A 55 26.99 10.27 -24.77
N THR A 56 26.80 10.97 -25.88
CA THR A 56 27.89 11.41 -26.76
C THR A 56 28.84 12.39 -26.07
N TYR A 57 28.30 13.34 -25.29
CA TYR A 57 29.11 14.26 -24.49
C TYR A 57 29.92 13.54 -23.41
N CYS A 58 29.30 12.61 -22.68
CA CYS A 58 30.00 11.83 -21.66
C CYS A 58 31.11 10.97 -22.27
N LEU A 59 30.87 10.32 -23.41
CA LEU A 59 31.88 9.51 -24.10
C LEU A 59 33.05 10.37 -24.59
N THR A 60 32.78 11.51 -25.22
CA THR A 60 33.82 12.46 -25.65
C THR A 60 34.70 12.91 -24.49
N LEU A 61 34.09 13.23 -23.34
CA LEU A 61 34.80 13.62 -22.13
C LEU A 61 35.67 12.47 -21.57
N LEU A 62 35.11 11.26 -21.52
CA LEU A 62 35.81 10.08 -21.02
C LEU A 62 36.94 9.64 -21.95
N GLU A 63 36.80 9.87 -23.26
CA GLU A 63 37.82 9.52 -24.26
C GLU A 63 38.99 10.50 -24.24
N SER A 64 38.73 11.81 -24.14
CA SER A 64 39.72 12.84 -24.46
C SER A 64 40.17 13.72 -23.28
N ARG A 65 39.40 13.80 -22.18
CA ARG A 65 39.63 14.79 -21.13
C ARG A 65 39.90 14.20 -19.75
N THR A 66 39.10 13.23 -19.31
CA THR A 66 39.13 12.76 -17.91
C THR A 66 38.70 11.30 -17.80
N LYS A 67 39.03 10.65 -16.67
CA LYS A 67 38.38 9.39 -16.26
C LYS A 67 37.52 9.56 -15.01
N ASP A 68 37.10 10.79 -14.68
CA ASP A 68 36.28 11.09 -13.50
C ASP A 68 35.00 10.20 -13.44
N MET A 69 34.83 9.49 -12.32
CA MET A 69 33.71 8.59 -12.07
C MET A 69 32.35 9.29 -12.11
N ARG A 70 32.28 10.61 -11.87
CA ARG A 70 31.02 11.38 -11.99
C ARG A 70 30.52 11.39 -13.43
N VAL A 71 31.42 11.56 -14.40
CA VAL A 71 31.08 11.53 -15.83
C VAL A 71 30.59 10.14 -16.21
N LEU A 72 31.28 9.09 -15.76
CA LEU A 72 30.81 7.71 -15.92
C LEU A 72 29.42 7.51 -15.28
N SER A 73 29.20 8.01 -14.07
CA SER A 73 27.89 7.90 -13.42
C SER A 73 26.76 8.55 -14.22
N GLN A 74 27.01 9.65 -14.93
CA GLN A 74 25.99 10.28 -15.79
C GLN A 74 25.78 9.50 -17.08
N LEU A 75 26.86 9.02 -17.71
CA LEU A 75 26.78 8.12 -18.87
C LEU A 75 25.89 6.90 -18.57
N LEU A 76 26.19 6.21 -17.46
CA LEU A 76 25.42 5.03 -17.04
C LEU A 76 23.97 5.39 -16.71
N ARG A 77 23.71 6.55 -16.11
CA ARG A 77 22.35 7.02 -15.84
C ARG A 77 21.55 7.23 -17.12
N CYS A 78 22.17 7.76 -18.18
CA CYS A 78 21.51 7.91 -19.48
C CYS A 78 21.15 6.56 -20.11
N LEU A 79 22.01 5.55 -19.93
CA LEU A 79 21.79 4.20 -20.47
C LEU A 79 20.79 3.37 -19.64
N GLN A 80 20.69 3.63 -18.34
CA GLN A 80 19.72 3.00 -17.45
C GLN A 80 18.30 3.55 -17.64
N HIS A 81 18.15 4.85 -17.95
CA HIS A 81 16.86 5.53 -17.98
C HIS A 81 15.81 4.91 -18.94
N PRO A 82 16.16 4.54 -20.19
CA PRO A 82 15.19 3.99 -21.15
C PRO A 82 14.60 2.64 -20.76
N ALA A 83 15.14 1.97 -19.73
CA ALA A 83 14.74 0.62 -19.30
C ALA A 83 14.75 -0.42 -20.44
N LYS A 84 15.62 -0.27 -21.45
CA LYS A 84 15.78 -1.23 -22.55
C LYS A 84 16.91 -2.19 -22.29
N VAL A 85 16.74 -3.45 -22.69
CA VAL A 85 17.74 -4.53 -22.54
C VAL A 85 19.11 -4.15 -23.09
N ALA A 86 19.13 -3.64 -24.33
CA ALA A 86 20.37 -3.29 -25.02
C ALA A 86 21.14 -2.19 -24.25
N SER A 87 20.47 -1.11 -23.88
CA SER A 87 21.08 0.00 -23.14
C SER A 87 21.53 -0.43 -21.74
N PHE A 88 20.76 -1.27 -21.06
CA PHE A 88 21.11 -1.85 -19.75
C PHE A 88 22.35 -2.74 -19.83
N SER A 89 22.43 -3.60 -20.84
CA SER A 89 23.58 -4.47 -21.10
C SER A 89 24.83 -3.66 -21.41
N THR A 90 24.72 -2.64 -22.28
CA THR A 90 25.82 -1.72 -22.58
C THR A 90 26.30 -1.00 -21.33
N ALA A 91 25.40 -0.56 -20.45
CA ALA A 91 25.78 0.07 -19.18
C ALA A 91 26.60 -0.86 -18.28
N ILE A 92 26.22 -2.14 -18.15
CA ILE A 92 27.00 -3.13 -17.38
C ILE A 92 28.38 -3.34 -18.00
N ILE A 93 28.45 -3.51 -19.32
CA ILE A 93 29.70 -3.72 -20.05
C ILE A 93 30.66 -2.54 -19.83
N LEU A 94 30.16 -1.30 -19.93
CA LEU A 94 30.99 -0.10 -19.74
C LEU A 94 31.45 0.05 -18.29
N LEU A 95 30.57 -0.22 -17.32
CA LEU A 95 30.94 -0.19 -15.92
C LEU A 95 32.03 -1.22 -15.60
N ASP A 96 31.89 -2.46 -16.09
CA ASP A 96 32.87 -3.53 -15.91
C ASP A 96 34.24 -3.14 -16.52
N CYS A 97 34.23 -2.61 -17.75
CA CYS A 97 35.45 -2.14 -18.41
C CYS A 97 36.14 -1.03 -17.62
N TRP A 98 35.38 -0.02 -17.17
CA TRP A 98 35.97 1.11 -16.45
C TRP A 98 36.49 0.70 -15.07
N ILE A 99 35.75 -0.14 -14.32
CA ILE A 99 36.19 -0.64 -13.02
C ILE A 99 37.49 -1.42 -13.17
N GLY A 100 37.54 -2.34 -14.15
CA GLY A 100 38.72 -3.15 -14.40
C GLY A 100 39.97 -2.34 -14.74
N ALA A 101 39.82 -1.20 -15.40
CA ALA A 101 40.95 -0.37 -15.84
C ALA A 101 41.31 0.77 -14.88
N TYR A 102 40.33 1.41 -14.25
CA TYR A 102 40.52 2.72 -13.63
C TYR A 102 40.02 2.83 -12.18
N TRP A 103 39.42 1.79 -11.58
CA TRP A 103 38.91 1.87 -10.20
C TRP A 103 39.94 2.42 -9.20
N MET A 104 41.20 1.98 -9.32
CA MET A 104 42.28 2.37 -8.40
C MET A 104 42.84 3.77 -8.68
N SER A 105 42.87 4.19 -9.94
CA SER A 105 43.61 5.40 -10.37
C SER A 105 42.74 6.59 -10.70
N ALA A 106 41.46 6.40 -11.04
CA ALA A 106 40.61 7.49 -11.49
C ALA A 106 40.20 8.43 -10.35
N TRP A 107 39.79 9.64 -10.67
CA TRP A 107 39.09 10.49 -9.71
C TRP A 107 37.66 9.97 -9.44
N PRO A 108 37.10 10.04 -8.21
CA PRO A 108 37.66 10.63 -6.99
C PRO A 108 38.75 9.79 -6.30
N VAL A 109 39.81 10.44 -5.81
CA VAL A 109 40.87 9.76 -5.05
C VAL A 109 40.32 9.17 -3.73
N ASN A 110 39.32 9.81 -3.13
CA ASN A 110 38.69 9.32 -1.91
C ASN A 110 37.83 8.07 -2.17
N THR A 111 38.27 6.93 -1.63
CA THR A 111 37.59 5.63 -1.75
C THR A 111 36.15 5.66 -1.24
N GLY A 112 35.86 6.38 -0.15
CA GLY A 112 34.50 6.52 0.38
C GLY A 112 33.55 7.24 -0.58
N GLN A 113 34.04 8.25 -1.29
CA GLN A 113 33.27 8.94 -2.33
C GLN A 113 33.02 8.05 -3.55
N LYS A 114 34.05 7.33 -4.02
CA LYS A 114 33.92 6.32 -5.09
C LYS A 114 32.90 5.25 -4.74
N GLN A 115 32.98 4.68 -3.55
CA GLN A 115 32.03 3.67 -3.06
C GLN A 115 30.60 4.22 -2.96
N ARG A 116 30.41 5.50 -2.59
CA ARG A 116 29.09 6.14 -2.59
C ARG A 116 28.53 6.25 -4.00
N LEU A 117 29.33 6.69 -4.97
CA LEU A 117 28.93 6.75 -6.39
C LEU A 117 28.60 5.36 -6.93
N MET A 118 29.42 4.35 -6.60
CA MET A 118 29.16 2.96 -6.97
C MET A 118 27.81 2.47 -6.42
N ARG A 119 27.52 2.71 -5.13
CA ARG A 119 26.24 2.36 -4.53
C ARG A 119 25.06 3.05 -5.23
N GLN A 120 25.21 4.31 -5.63
CA GLN A 120 24.18 5.03 -6.39
C GLN A 120 23.96 4.40 -7.77
N ILE A 121 25.02 4.04 -8.49
CA ILE A 121 24.94 3.37 -9.79
C ILE A 121 24.19 2.04 -9.65
N ILE A 122 24.51 1.23 -8.64
CA ILE A 122 23.89 -0.08 -8.42
C ILE A 122 22.42 0.02 -8.02
N ARG A 123 22.06 0.94 -7.12
CA ARG A 123 20.64 1.20 -6.80
C ARG A 123 19.81 1.60 -8.01
N ARG A 124 20.41 2.32 -8.98
CA ARG A 124 19.71 2.67 -10.22
C ARG A 124 19.51 1.47 -11.14
N PHE A 125 20.51 0.58 -11.24
CA PHE A 125 20.32 -0.69 -11.95
C PHE A 125 19.20 -1.51 -11.31
N GLU A 126 19.17 -1.63 -9.98
CA GLU A 126 18.12 -2.31 -9.24
C GLU A 126 16.73 -1.73 -9.56
N ALA A 127 16.57 -0.40 -9.46
CA ALA A 127 15.30 0.28 -9.73
C ALA A 127 14.78 0.13 -11.17
N VAL A 128 15.68 -0.09 -12.14
CA VAL A 128 15.31 -0.28 -13.56
C VAL A 128 15.10 -1.76 -13.90
N THR A 129 15.66 -2.69 -13.13
CA THR A 129 15.67 -4.13 -13.44
C THR A 129 14.28 -4.67 -13.72
N LEU A 130 13.28 -4.31 -12.89
CA LEU A 130 11.90 -4.79 -13.07
C LEU A 130 11.28 -4.30 -14.39
N ARG A 131 11.31 -2.99 -14.64
CA ARG A 131 10.75 -2.38 -15.86
C ARG A 131 11.43 -2.88 -17.14
N MET A 132 12.75 -3.09 -17.10
CA MET A 132 13.49 -3.67 -18.22
C MET A 132 13.12 -5.13 -18.45
N SER A 133 12.89 -5.89 -17.37
CA SER A 133 12.56 -7.30 -17.48
C SER A 133 11.18 -7.62 -18.05
N GLU A 134 10.22 -6.72 -17.88
CA GLU A 134 8.87 -6.85 -18.47
C GLU A 134 8.93 -6.89 -20.00
N GLN A 135 9.95 -6.28 -20.60
CA GLN A 135 10.14 -6.16 -22.05
C GLN A 135 11.23 -7.09 -22.60
N ALA A 136 11.90 -7.86 -21.74
CA ALA A 136 13.06 -8.68 -22.09
C ALA A 136 12.67 -10.13 -22.35
N SER A 137 13.31 -10.76 -23.34
CA SER A 137 13.21 -12.21 -23.54
C SER A 137 14.03 -12.99 -22.50
N ALA A 138 13.73 -14.28 -22.31
CA ALA A 138 14.49 -15.13 -21.40
C ALA A 138 15.97 -15.25 -21.80
N GLU A 139 16.27 -15.25 -23.11
CA GLU A 139 17.64 -15.28 -23.64
C GLU A 139 18.38 -13.96 -23.31
N ASP A 140 17.69 -12.83 -23.48
CA ASP A 140 18.25 -11.51 -23.16
C ASP A 140 18.55 -11.36 -21.67
N LEU A 141 17.65 -11.82 -20.80
CA LEU A 141 17.88 -11.83 -19.36
C LEU A 141 19.04 -12.73 -18.96
N ALA A 142 19.18 -13.89 -19.61
CA ALA A 142 20.33 -14.77 -19.38
C ALA A 142 21.65 -14.09 -19.75
N LYS A 143 21.70 -13.40 -20.91
CA LYS A 143 22.86 -12.60 -21.33
C LYS A 143 23.18 -11.49 -20.32
N VAL A 144 22.17 -10.74 -19.88
CA VAL A 144 22.32 -9.67 -18.88
C VAL A 144 22.86 -10.21 -17.56
N LEU A 145 22.38 -11.38 -17.12
CA LEU A 145 22.87 -12.00 -15.89
C LEU A 145 24.34 -12.39 -16.00
N VAL A 146 24.78 -12.98 -17.12
CA VAL A 146 26.19 -13.32 -17.35
C VAL A 146 27.07 -12.07 -17.26
N LEU A 147 26.63 -10.95 -17.85
CA LEU A 147 27.34 -9.67 -17.77
C LEU A 147 27.38 -9.13 -16.33
N ALA A 148 26.29 -9.25 -15.57
CA ALA A 148 26.26 -8.82 -14.17
C ALA A 148 27.17 -9.70 -13.28
N GLU A 149 27.28 -11.00 -13.58
CA GLU A 149 28.18 -11.92 -12.88
C GLU A 149 29.65 -11.63 -13.20
N SER A 150 29.99 -11.32 -14.44
CA SER A 150 31.36 -10.88 -14.79
C SER A 150 31.73 -9.59 -14.05
N LEU A 151 30.82 -8.62 -14.01
CA LEU A 151 30.98 -7.39 -13.24
C LEU A 151 31.21 -7.67 -11.74
N ALA A 152 30.47 -8.63 -11.16
CA ALA A 152 30.66 -9.05 -9.76
C ALA A 152 32.06 -9.61 -9.49
N VAL A 153 32.60 -10.41 -10.41
CA VAL A 153 33.97 -10.93 -10.32
C VAL A 153 34.99 -9.79 -10.40
N THR A 154 34.84 -8.88 -11.36
CA THR A 154 35.73 -7.72 -11.50
C THR A 154 35.72 -6.85 -10.25
N TRP A 155 34.54 -6.59 -9.69
CA TRP A 155 34.38 -5.81 -8.46
C TRP A 155 35.02 -6.48 -7.25
N GLN A 156 34.79 -7.78 -7.06
CA GLN A 156 35.40 -8.54 -5.95
C GLN A 156 36.93 -8.47 -5.98
N ARG A 157 37.53 -8.40 -7.18
CA ARG A 157 38.97 -8.27 -7.35
C ARG A 157 39.49 -6.89 -6.95
N VAL A 158 38.76 -5.81 -7.25
CA VAL A 158 39.22 -4.45 -7.00
C VAL A 158 38.82 -3.91 -5.62
N GLU A 159 37.72 -4.41 -5.05
CA GLU A 159 37.15 -3.94 -3.78
C GLU A 159 36.59 -5.11 -2.94
N PRO A 160 37.46 -5.98 -2.38
CA PRO A 160 37.03 -7.22 -1.73
C PRO A 160 36.16 -6.99 -0.48
N GLU A 161 36.41 -5.92 0.28
CA GLU A 161 35.66 -5.59 1.50
C GLU A 161 34.18 -5.29 1.23
N LYS A 162 33.85 -4.82 0.01
CA LYS A 162 32.48 -4.49 -0.40
C LYS A 162 31.96 -5.39 -1.50
N GLY A 163 32.49 -6.61 -1.61
CA GLY A 163 32.07 -7.61 -2.59
C GLY A 163 30.57 -7.91 -2.62
N HIS A 164 29.89 -7.74 -1.48
CA HIS A 164 28.44 -7.93 -1.38
C HIS A 164 27.61 -6.91 -2.16
N LEU A 165 28.17 -5.75 -2.55
CA LEU A 165 27.42 -4.67 -3.17
C LEU A 165 26.78 -5.10 -4.50
N LEU A 166 27.47 -5.90 -5.33
CA LEU A 166 26.88 -6.43 -6.58
C LEU A 166 25.89 -7.59 -6.37
N LYS A 167 25.79 -8.14 -5.15
CA LYS A 167 24.68 -9.05 -4.83
C LYS A 167 23.33 -8.32 -4.89
N GLU A 168 23.30 -7.02 -4.57
CA GLU A 168 22.10 -6.17 -4.69
C GLU A 168 21.60 -6.09 -6.14
N LEU A 169 22.49 -6.16 -7.15
CA LEU A 169 22.14 -6.23 -8.57
C LEU A 169 21.79 -7.64 -9.05
N LEU A 170 22.57 -8.64 -8.62
CA LEU A 170 22.40 -10.03 -9.06
C LEU A 170 21.10 -10.67 -8.54
N LEU A 171 20.67 -10.32 -7.33
CA LEU A 171 19.49 -10.92 -6.70
C LEU A 171 18.19 -10.62 -7.49
N PRO A 172 17.86 -9.37 -7.85
CA PRO A 172 16.75 -9.06 -8.75
C PRO A 172 16.85 -9.78 -10.09
N LEU A 173 18.00 -9.73 -10.77
CA LEU A 173 18.18 -10.36 -12.09
C LEU A 173 17.95 -11.89 -12.06
N ARG A 174 18.48 -12.57 -11.04
CA ARG A 174 18.27 -14.02 -10.85
C ARG A 174 16.82 -14.36 -10.53
N ARG A 175 16.11 -13.51 -9.77
CA ARG A 175 14.69 -13.70 -9.48
C ARG A 175 13.86 -13.61 -10.75
N VAL A 176 14.09 -12.57 -11.55
CA VAL A 176 13.40 -12.37 -12.82
C VAL A 176 13.70 -13.50 -13.80
N GLN A 177 14.96 -13.91 -13.94
CA GLN A 177 15.33 -15.00 -14.85
C GLN A 177 14.64 -16.31 -14.47
N ARG A 178 14.56 -16.64 -13.16
CA ARG A 178 13.84 -17.83 -12.68
C ARG A 178 12.35 -17.76 -12.97
N GLN A 179 11.73 -16.60 -12.74
CA GLN A 179 10.31 -16.38 -13.03
C GLN A 179 10.00 -16.61 -14.53
N GLN A 180 10.85 -16.12 -15.44
CA GLN A 180 10.65 -16.35 -16.87
C GLN A 180 10.94 -17.80 -17.32
N GLN A 181 11.93 -18.47 -16.72
CA GLN A 181 12.18 -19.90 -16.98
C GLN A 181 11.01 -20.78 -16.50
N GLU A 182 10.43 -20.49 -15.35
CA GLU A 182 9.28 -21.22 -14.80
C GLU A 182 8.01 -21.03 -15.65
N GLN A 183 7.81 -19.83 -16.22
CA GLN A 183 6.74 -19.54 -17.19
C GLN A 183 6.94 -20.28 -18.52
N THR A 184 8.17 -20.40 -19.03
CA THR A 184 8.45 -21.11 -20.30
C THR A 184 8.28 -22.63 -20.14
N THR A 185 8.58 -23.17 -18.95
CA THR A 185 8.47 -24.61 -18.65
C THR A 185 7.00 -25.05 -18.44
N THR A 186 6.12 -24.18 -17.94
CA THR A 186 4.69 -24.47 -17.79
C THR A 186 3.91 -24.44 -19.10
N VAL A 187 4.39 -23.74 -20.14
CA VAL A 187 3.80 -23.75 -21.48
C VAL A 187 4.11 -25.06 -22.24
N CYS A 188 5.29 -25.66 -22.03
CA CYS A 188 5.69 -26.88 -22.73
C CYS A 188 4.96 -28.15 -22.25
N VAL A 189 4.44 -28.16 -21.01
CA VAL A 189 3.72 -29.32 -20.44
C VAL A 189 2.24 -29.39 -20.89
N LYS A 190 1.70 -28.35 -21.54
CA LYS A 190 0.31 -28.33 -22.02
C LYS A 190 0.16 -28.65 -23.52
N SER A 191 1.24 -29.03 -24.21
CA SER A 191 1.25 -29.22 -25.67
C SER A 191 1.24 -30.69 -26.11
N GLU A 192 0.53 -31.58 -25.42
CA GLU A 192 0.23 -32.92 -25.94
C GLU A 192 -1.21 -33.34 -25.64
N THR A 193 -2.18 -32.80 -26.39
CA THR A 193 -3.28 -33.57 -27.01
C THR A 193 -4.11 -32.66 -27.94
N PRO A 194 -4.43 -33.08 -29.17
CA PRO A 194 -5.27 -32.30 -30.07
C PRO A 194 -6.74 -32.69 -29.87
N GLN A 195 -7.62 -31.75 -29.54
CA GLN A 195 -9.03 -31.86 -29.90
C GLN A 195 -9.72 -30.50 -30.02
N ASP A 196 -10.45 -30.41 -31.12
CA ASP A 196 -11.12 -29.31 -31.78
C ASP A 196 -12.50 -29.03 -31.13
N VAL A 197 -12.75 -27.84 -30.59
CA VAL A 197 -14.07 -27.14 -30.54
C VAL A 197 -13.83 -25.65 -30.18
N PRO A 198 -14.47 -24.67 -30.84
CA PRO A 198 -14.37 -23.26 -30.47
C PRO A 198 -15.43 -22.85 -29.45
N GLN A 199 -15.03 -22.32 -28.28
CA GLN A 199 -15.94 -21.53 -27.44
C GLN A 199 -15.20 -20.58 -26.49
N ASP A 200 -15.64 -19.33 -26.55
CA ASP A 200 -15.35 -18.14 -25.72
C ASP A 200 -14.33 -18.27 -24.59
N SER A 201 -13.17 -17.63 -24.78
CA SER A 201 -12.17 -17.44 -23.73
C SER A 201 -12.39 -16.11 -23.00
N THR A 202 -12.95 -16.17 -21.80
CA THR A 202 -12.74 -15.14 -20.78
C THR A 202 -11.33 -15.35 -20.19
N THR A 203 -10.39 -14.47 -20.54
CA THR A 203 -8.98 -14.55 -20.12
C THR A 203 -8.85 -14.20 -18.64
N THR A 204 -8.59 -15.19 -17.78
CA THR A 204 -8.17 -14.94 -16.38
C THR A 204 -6.64 -14.95 -16.32
N ALA A 205 -6.04 -13.77 -16.13
CA ALA A 205 -4.60 -13.59 -15.93
C ALA A 205 -4.19 -14.15 -14.56
N THR A 206 -3.32 -15.15 -14.54
CA THR A 206 -2.75 -15.71 -13.30
C THR A 206 -1.54 -14.89 -12.87
N VAL A 207 -1.70 -14.14 -11.80
CA VAL A 207 -0.69 -13.30 -11.19
C VAL A 207 0.12 -14.13 -10.19
N THR A 208 1.38 -14.44 -10.51
CA THR A 208 2.31 -15.07 -9.56
C THR A 208 2.97 -14.03 -8.68
N VAL A 209 2.63 -14.03 -7.40
CA VAL A 209 3.19 -13.12 -6.41
C VAL A 209 4.42 -13.75 -5.72
N PRO A 210 5.62 -13.15 -5.79
CA PRO A 210 6.84 -13.73 -5.22
C PRO A 210 6.78 -13.77 -3.69
N THR A 211 6.81 -14.96 -3.11
CA THR A 211 6.73 -15.22 -1.66
C THR A 211 8.14 -15.33 -1.05
N ASN A 212 8.62 -14.26 -0.41
CA ASN A 212 9.86 -14.32 0.38
C ASN A 212 9.54 -14.30 1.88
N VAL A 213 9.31 -15.49 2.43
CA VAL A 213 8.77 -15.71 3.80
C VAL A 213 9.79 -15.37 4.92
N ARG A 214 11.07 -15.14 4.60
CA ARG A 214 12.15 -14.97 5.61
C ARG A 214 12.50 -13.53 5.98
N ASP A 215 12.06 -12.54 5.20
CA ASP A 215 12.26 -11.12 5.50
C ASP A 215 10.89 -10.49 5.73
N GLU A 216 10.60 -10.05 6.96
CA GLU A 216 9.30 -9.47 7.34
C GLU A 216 8.91 -8.27 6.48
N ARG A 217 9.88 -7.46 6.04
CA ARG A 217 9.61 -6.30 5.17
C ARG A 217 9.26 -6.75 3.77
N ALA A 218 10.02 -7.70 3.22
CA ALA A 218 9.71 -8.28 1.91
C ALA A 218 8.37 -9.03 1.94
N TRP A 219 8.09 -9.75 3.02
CA TRP A 219 6.83 -10.47 3.22
C TRP A 219 5.64 -9.53 3.31
N ARG A 220 5.75 -8.44 4.08
CA ARG A 220 4.74 -7.38 4.10
C ARG A 220 4.51 -6.81 2.71
N GLN A 221 5.56 -6.51 1.94
CA GLN A 221 5.44 -6.01 0.58
C GLN A 221 4.81 -7.02 -0.37
N THR A 222 5.16 -8.31 -0.25
CA THR A 222 4.49 -9.40 -0.96
C THR A 222 2.99 -9.39 -0.68
N LEU A 223 2.57 -9.37 0.60
CA LEU A 223 1.15 -9.37 0.96
C LEU A 223 0.41 -8.13 0.44
N LEU A 224 1.05 -6.95 0.48
CA LEU A 224 0.49 -5.74 -0.10
C LEU A 224 0.31 -5.86 -1.62
N ASN A 225 1.32 -6.40 -2.33
CA ASN A 225 1.22 -6.63 -3.77
C ASN A 225 0.11 -7.62 -4.12
N VAL A 226 0.01 -8.77 -3.42
CA VAL A 226 -1.11 -9.71 -3.59
C VAL A 226 -2.44 -8.98 -3.35
N SER A 227 -2.53 -8.19 -2.28
CA SER A 227 -3.76 -7.49 -1.93
C SER A 227 -4.18 -6.49 -3.01
N ASN A 228 -3.22 -5.76 -3.58
CA ASN A 228 -3.48 -4.80 -4.66
C ASN A 228 -3.99 -5.52 -5.90
N LEU A 229 -3.35 -6.62 -6.29
CA LEU A 229 -3.73 -7.40 -7.45
C LEU A 229 -5.13 -8.03 -7.29
N LEU A 230 -5.47 -8.52 -6.08
CA LEU A 230 -6.80 -9.02 -5.77
C LEU A 230 -7.87 -7.93 -5.85
N VAL A 231 -7.58 -6.73 -5.33
CA VAL A 231 -8.51 -5.59 -5.38
C VAL A 231 -8.67 -5.06 -6.81
N GLU A 232 -7.59 -4.97 -7.59
CA GLU A 232 -7.64 -4.54 -8.99
C GLU A 232 -8.46 -5.49 -9.86
N GLN A 233 -8.31 -6.80 -9.66
CA GLN A 233 -9.07 -7.79 -10.41
C GLN A 233 -10.52 -7.89 -9.95
N GLN A 234 -10.78 -7.82 -8.64
CA GLN A 234 -12.08 -8.10 -8.03
C GLN A 234 -12.36 -7.15 -6.84
N PRO A 235 -12.71 -5.87 -7.11
CA PRO A 235 -12.88 -4.86 -6.07
C PRO A 235 -14.10 -5.10 -5.16
N ASN A 236 -15.06 -5.93 -5.60
CA ASN A 236 -16.23 -6.33 -4.83
C ASN A 236 -15.96 -7.48 -3.84
N LEU A 237 -14.77 -8.12 -3.88
CA LEU A 237 -14.43 -9.21 -2.97
C LEU A 237 -13.59 -8.73 -1.79
N ALA A 238 -14.01 -9.15 -0.59
CA ALA A 238 -13.38 -8.76 0.66
C ALA A 238 -11.92 -9.24 0.83
N VAL A 239 -11.52 -10.33 0.17
CA VAL A 239 -10.24 -11.02 0.45
C VAL A 239 -9.01 -10.13 0.25
N GLY A 240 -9.00 -9.28 -0.77
CA GLY A 240 -7.90 -8.34 -1.01
C GLY A 240 -7.76 -7.33 0.13
N TYR A 241 -8.88 -6.75 0.55
CA TYR A 241 -8.92 -5.78 1.66
C TYR A 241 -8.50 -6.41 2.99
N ARG A 242 -8.97 -7.64 3.29
CA ARG A 242 -8.57 -8.39 4.49
C ARG A 242 -7.06 -8.67 4.50
N LEU A 243 -6.51 -9.11 3.37
CA LEU A 243 -5.07 -9.36 3.22
C LEU A 243 -4.24 -8.09 3.44
N ARG A 244 -4.71 -6.94 2.94
CA ARG A 244 -4.05 -5.64 3.17
C ARG A 244 -4.00 -5.28 4.65
N ARG A 245 -5.11 -5.44 5.40
CA ARG A 245 -5.14 -5.19 6.85
C ARG A 245 -4.18 -6.13 7.60
N HIS A 246 -4.17 -7.41 7.23
CA HIS A 246 -3.19 -8.35 7.76
C HIS A 246 -1.75 -7.89 7.50
N ALA A 247 -1.42 -7.48 6.27
CA ALA A 247 -0.09 -6.98 5.92
C ALA A 247 0.34 -5.76 6.75
N ILE A 248 -0.60 -4.86 7.08
CA ILE A 248 -0.34 -3.65 7.85
C ILE A 248 -0.16 -3.98 9.35
N TRP A 249 -1.02 -4.82 9.92
CA TRP A 249 -1.13 -5.00 11.38
C TRP A 249 -0.48 -6.26 11.95
N HIS A 250 -0.11 -7.25 11.13
CA HIS A 250 0.44 -8.53 11.62
C HIS A 250 1.71 -8.34 12.47
N ALA A 251 2.61 -7.45 12.05
CA ALA A 251 3.86 -7.19 12.77
C ALA A 251 3.68 -6.32 14.03
N ILE A 252 2.52 -5.72 14.25
CA ILE A 252 2.24 -4.86 15.41
C ILE A 252 1.79 -5.74 16.56
N THR A 253 2.72 -6.18 17.39
CA THR A 253 2.44 -7.09 18.53
C THR A 253 2.22 -6.36 19.85
N ALA A 254 2.60 -5.08 19.94
CA ALA A 254 2.44 -4.24 21.13
C ALA A 254 1.96 -2.83 20.72
N PRO A 255 1.25 -2.10 21.61
CA PRO A 255 0.85 -0.73 21.33
C PRO A 255 2.08 0.20 21.26
N PRO A 256 1.99 1.33 20.53
CA PRO A 256 3.06 2.32 20.50
C PRO A 256 3.28 2.92 21.89
N VAL A 257 4.53 3.30 22.17
CA VAL A 257 4.89 3.92 23.45
C VAL A 257 4.15 5.25 23.59
N ALA A 258 3.38 5.38 24.66
CA ALA A 258 2.65 6.59 25.01
C ALA A 258 3.31 7.29 26.21
N GLY A 259 3.30 8.63 26.19
CA GLY A 259 3.74 9.48 27.29
C GLY A 259 2.62 9.76 28.30
N LYS A 260 2.68 10.91 28.96
CA LYS A 260 1.58 11.39 29.83
C LYS A 260 0.31 11.57 28.98
N ASP A 261 -0.84 11.27 29.57
CA ASP A 261 -2.17 11.41 28.96
C ASP A 261 -2.42 10.57 27.70
N ASN A 262 -1.84 9.35 27.64
CA ASN A 262 -1.99 8.40 26.52
C ASN A 262 -1.55 8.94 25.14
N LYS A 263 -0.70 9.97 25.15
CA LYS A 263 -0.23 10.66 23.95
C LYS A 263 1.00 10.00 23.34
N THR A 264 0.94 9.65 22.06
CA THR A 264 2.03 9.02 21.32
C THR A 264 2.89 10.06 20.58
N GLN A 265 4.09 9.68 20.15
CA GLN A 265 4.95 10.51 19.28
C GLN A 265 4.61 10.35 17.78
N LEU A 266 3.52 9.65 17.47
CA LEU A 266 3.10 9.39 16.09
C LEU A 266 2.35 10.60 15.55
N ALA A 267 2.71 11.03 14.35
CA ALA A 267 2.01 12.09 13.65
C ALA A 267 0.66 11.56 13.11
N PRO A 268 -0.43 12.35 13.22
CA PRO A 268 -1.69 12.03 12.56
C PRO A 268 -1.56 12.21 11.04
N VAL A 269 -2.56 11.73 10.29
CA VAL A 269 -2.73 12.13 8.90
C VAL A 269 -3.05 13.63 8.85
N SER A 270 -2.51 14.33 7.85
CA SER A 270 -2.75 15.77 7.66
C SER A 270 -4.25 16.09 7.65
N ALA A 271 -4.66 17.08 8.46
CA ALA A 271 -6.04 17.54 8.53
C ALA A 271 -6.58 18.01 7.17
N ASP A 272 -5.73 18.62 6.34
CA ASP A 272 -6.11 19.06 4.98
C ASP A 272 -6.50 17.86 4.11
N ARG A 273 -5.74 16.76 4.19
CA ARG A 273 -6.06 15.52 3.46
C ARG A 273 -7.34 14.87 3.98
N VAL A 274 -7.56 14.87 5.29
CA VAL A 274 -8.78 14.31 5.88
C VAL A 274 -10.01 15.10 5.41
N SER A 275 -9.94 16.43 5.44
CA SER A 275 -10.99 17.33 4.94
C SER A 275 -11.27 17.14 3.44
N GLU A 276 -10.22 16.94 2.63
CA GLU A 276 -10.35 16.61 1.21
C GLU A 276 -11.12 15.30 1.01
N TYR A 277 -10.77 14.24 1.75
CA TYR A 277 -11.50 12.97 1.67
C TYR A 277 -12.96 13.11 2.09
N GLU A 278 -13.24 13.81 3.19
CA GLU A 278 -14.62 14.07 3.65
C GLU A 278 -15.45 14.84 2.61
N THR A 279 -14.84 15.80 1.91
CA THR A 279 -15.49 16.53 0.82
C THR A 279 -15.81 15.62 -0.36
N LEU A 280 -14.85 14.76 -0.73
CA LEU A 280 -15.02 13.80 -1.83
C LEU A 280 -16.04 12.69 -1.51
N MET A 281 -16.31 12.40 -0.22
CA MET A 281 -17.36 11.45 0.18
C MET A 281 -18.77 11.86 -0.28
N MET A 282 -19.00 13.14 -0.61
CA MET A 282 -20.28 13.60 -1.15
C MET A 282 -20.58 13.00 -2.54
N LYS A 283 -19.54 12.63 -3.29
CA LYS A 283 -19.66 11.93 -4.57
C LYS A 283 -18.53 10.91 -4.71
N PRO A 284 -18.65 9.76 -4.04
CA PRO A 284 -17.58 8.79 -3.94
C PRO A 284 -17.32 8.13 -5.30
N ASP A 285 -16.05 7.99 -5.64
CA ASP A 285 -15.59 7.28 -6.83
C ASP A 285 -14.52 6.23 -6.46
N PRO A 286 -14.18 5.30 -7.37
CA PRO A 286 -13.14 4.31 -7.12
C PRO A 286 -11.74 4.92 -6.87
N GLY A 287 -11.47 6.12 -7.40
CA GLY A 287 -10.20 6.82 -7.23
C GLY A 287 -9.98 7.28 -5.80
N LEU A 288 -11.01 7.87 -5.19
CA LEU A 288 -11.06 8.22 -3.77
C LEU A 288 -10.80 6.99 -2.90
N TRP A 289 -11.41 5.85 -3.25
CA TRP A 289 -11.21 4.61 -2.48
C TRP A 289 -9.75 4.18 -2.48
N CYS A 290 -9.10 4.19 -3.65
CA CYS A 290 -7.67 3.88 -3.78
C CYS A 290 -6.79 4.82 -2.95
N GLN A 291 -7.05 6.14 -2.99
CA GLN A 291 -6.29 7.13 -2.24
C GLN A 291 -6.43 6.96 -0.71
N VAL A 292 -7.64 6.66 -0.23
CA VAL A 292 -7.87 6.38 1.20
C VAL A 292 -7.10 5.12 1.60
N GLU A 293 -7.14 4.05 0.80
CA GLU A 293 -6.42 2.80 1.07
C GLU A 293 -4.88 2.94 1.06
N GLU A 294 -4.35 3.79 0.18
CA GLU A 294 -2.92 4.15 0.18
C GLU A 294 -2.52 4.88 1.46
N SER A 295 -3.30 5.88 1.88
CA SER A 295 -3.08 6.58 3.14
C SER A 295 -3.16 5.64 4.35
N LEU A 296 -4.10 4.70 4.37
CA LEU A 296 -4.20 3.66 5.40
C LEU A 296 -2.96 2.76 5.48
N THR A 297 -2.35 2.45 4.33
CA THR A 297 -1.14 1.62 4.26
C THR A 297 0.08 2.32 4.89
N LEU A 298 0.14 3.65 4.76
CA LEU A 298 1.20 4.49 5.33
C LEU A 298 0.95 4.88 6.79
N SER A 299 -0.32 4.90 7.24
CA SER A 299 -0.73 5.32 8.57
C SER A 299 -1.54 4.23 9.31
N PRO A 300 -0.87 3.21 9.88
CA PRO A 300 -1.53 2.01 10.45
C PRO A 300 -2.53 2.26 11.57
N TYR A 301 -2.40 3.38 12.29
CA TYR A 301 -3.23 3.73 13.44
C TYR A 301 -4.32 4.76 13.11
N TRP A 302 -4.49 5.14 11.83
CA TRP A 302 -5.56 6.02 11.40
C TRP A 302 -6.87 5.22 11.21
N PHE A 303 -7.59 4.98 12.30
CA PHE A 303 -8.80 4.15 12.27
C PHE A 303 -9.99 4.86 11.62
N GLU A 304 -10.06 6.19 11.69
CA GLU A 304 -11.06 6.97 10.97
C GLU A 304 -11.02 6.74 9.45
N GLY A 305 -9.83 6.55 8.88
CA GLY A 305 -9.69 6.19 7.46
C GLY A 305 -10.34 4.84 7.11
N HIS A 306 -10.44 3.90 8.06
CA HIS A 306 -11.11 2.62 7.83
C HIS A 306 -12.63 2.79 7.75
N ARG A 307 -13.20 3.68 8.58
CA ARG A 307 -14.60 4.08 8.48
C ARG A 307 -14.89 4.74 7.14
N LEU A 308 -14.02 5.66 6.71
CA LEU A 308 -14.13 6.30 5.39
C LEU A 308 -14.07 5.27 4.26
N SER A 309 -13.10 4.35 4.28
CA SER A 309 -12.99 3.29 3.27
C SER A 309 -14.23 2.39 3.22
N ALA A 310 -14.78 2.01 4.37
CA ALA A 310 -16.04 1.26 4.43
C ALA A 310 -17.24 2.07 3.93
N GLY A 311 -17.27 3.38 4.19
CA GLY A 311 -18.28 4.30 3.65
C GLY A 311 -18.25 4.36 2.12
N VAL A 312 -17.05 4.49 1.53
CA VAL A 312 -16.87 4.43 0.07
C VAL A 312 -17.33 3.08 -0.47
N ALA A 313 -16.91 1.98 0.14
CA ALA A 313 -17.31 0.63 -0.26
C ALA A 313 -18.83 0.47 -0.30
N THR A 314 -19.54 0.89 0.76
CA THR A 314 -21.00 0.87 0.83
C THR A 314 -21.65 1.71 -0.27
N SER A 315 -21.13 2.92 -0.51
CA SER A 315 -21.66 3.83 -1.54
C SER A 315 -21.48 3.31 -2.97
N LEU A 316 -20.44 2.50 -3.20
CA LEU A 316 -20.16 1.83 -4.48
C LEU A 316 -20.86 0.47 -4.58
N GLY A 317 -21.73 0.11 -3.62
CA GLY A 317 -22.48 -1.16 -3.61
C GLY A 317 -21.68 -2.39 -3.17
N CYS A 318 -20.48 -2.20 -2.61
CA CYS A 318 -19.59 -3.25 -2.12
C CYS A 318 -19.77 -3.49 -0.61
N THR A 319 -21.00 -3.75 -0.15
CA THR A 319 -21.36 -3.86 1.28
C THR A 319 -20.58 -4.97 2.00
N GLU A 320 -20.35 -6.12 1.36
CA GLU A 320 -19.55 -7.22 1.92
C GLU A 320 -18.11 -6.80 2.23
N VAL A 321 -17.53 -5.91 1.41
CA VAL A 321 -16.20 -5.35 1.66
C VAL A 321 -16.24 -4.39 2.85
N ALA A 322 -17.29 -3.56 2.95
CA ALA A 322 -17.47 -2.65 4.08
C ALA A 322 -17.55 -3.40 5.42
N LEU A 323 -18.34 -4.48 5.48
CA LEU A 323 -18.44 -5.37 6.64
C LEU A 323 -17.09 -6.00 6.97
N ALA A 324 -16.38 -6.50 5.96
CA ALA A 324 -15.06 -7.09 6.15
C ALA A 324 -14.02 -6.11 6.71
N ILE A 325 -14.04 -4.85 6.28
CA ILE A 325 -13.15 -3.81 6.81
C ILE A 325 -13.43 -3.57 8.30
N ALA A 326 -14.71 -3.52 8.69
CA ALA A 326 -15.10 -3.39 10.09
C ALA A 326 -14.67 -4.60 10.93
N ASP A 327 -14.86 -5.83 10.45
CA ASP A 327 -14.45 -7.06 11.12
C ASP A 327 -12.93 -7.09 11.42
N GLU A 328 -12.11 -6.75 10.42
CA GLU A 328 -10.65 -6.75 10.56
C GLU A 328 -10.20 -5.70 11.57
N LEU A 329 -10.82 -4.51 11.54
CA LEU A 329 -10.52 -3.45 12.50
C LEU A 329 -10.93 -3.87 13.93
N ASP A 330 -12.12 -4.44 14.12
CA ASP A 330 -12.57 -4.90 15.42
C ASP A 330 -11.69 -6.04 15.95
N SER A 331 -11.30 -6.98 15.08
CA SER A 331 -10.33 -8.04 15.42
C SER A 331 -8.99 -7.46 15.89
N PHE A 332 -8.47 -6.45 15.20
CA PHE A 332 -7.24 -5.77 15.59
C PHE A 332 -7.37 -5.03 16.95
N LEU A 333 -8.48 -4.34 17.17
CA LEU A 333 -8.76 -3.63 18.42
C LEU A 333 -9.00 -4.60 19.59
N ARG A 334 -9.62 -5.76 19.38
CA ARG A 334 -9.74 -6.81 20.41
C ARG A 334 -8.38 -7.38 20.80
N ARG A 335 -7.46 -7.50 19.85
CA ARG A 335 -6.09 -7.95 20.09
C ARG A 335 -5.27 -6.95 20.89
N LEU A 336 -5.45 -5.65 20.64
CA LEU A 336 -4.77 -4.55 21.33
C LEU A 336 -5.76 -3.48 21.82
N PRO A 337 -6.53 -3.74 22.90
CA PRO A 337 -7.63 -2.87 23.34
C PRO A 337 -7.18 -1.48 23.80
N VAL A 338 -5.93 -1.35 24.25
CA VAL A 338 -5.32 -0.06 24.66
C VAL A 338 -5.32 0.95 23.51
N LEU A 339 -5.33 0.50 22.24
CA LEU A 339 -5.34 1.40 21.08
C LEU A 339 -6.59 2.30 21.04
N LYS A 340 -7.71 1.89 21.67
CA LYS A 340 -8.92 2.71 21.77
C LYS A 340 -8.74 3.95 22.65
N THR A 341 -7.71 3.98 23.50
CA THR A 341 -7.48 5.08 24.46
C THR A 341 -6.30 5.98 24.09
N LEU A 342 -5.55 5.67 23.04
CA LEU A 342 -4.35 6.40 22.62
C LEU A 342 -4.67 7.60 21.72
N THR A 343 -3.77 8.59 21.76
CA THR A 343 -3.85 9.80 20.93
C THR A 343 -2.55 10.04 20.15
N PHE A 344 -2.64 10.77 19.04
CA PHE A 344 -1.49 11.21 18.23
C PHE A 344 -0.74 12.37 18.89
N SER A 345 0.38 12.79 18.29
CA SER A 345 1.23 13.87 18.77
C SER A 345 0.54 15.24 18.83
N ASP A 346 -0.57 15.44 18.11
CA ASP A 346 -1.40 16.64 18.16
C ASP A 346 -2.54 16.55 19.19
N GLY A 347 -2.77 15.36 19.78
CA GLY A 347 -3.84 15.08 20.74
C GLY A 347 -5.11 14.50 20.11
N SER A 348 -5.18 14.37 18.79
CA SER A 348 -6.31 13.69 18.13
C SER A 348 -6.36 12.21 18.53
N PRO A 349 -7.55 11.62 18.78
CA PRO A 349 -7.67 10.24 19.19
C PRO A 349 -7.39 9.28 18.02
N PHE A 350 -6.76 8.14 18.31
CA PHE A 350 -6.64 7.07 17.32
C PHE A 350 -8.02 6.54 16.92
N PHE A 351 -8.92 6.45 17.90
CA PHE A 351 -10.26 5.89 17.77
C PHE A 351 -11.32 6.91 18.21
N PRO A 352 -11.80 7.77 17.29
CA PRO A 352 -12.86 8.74 17.56
C PRO A 352 -14.20 8.08 17.90
N VAL A 353 -15.12 8.84 18.51
CA VAL A 353 -16.47 8.37 18.88
C VAL A 353 -17.25 7.87 17.65
N ALA A 354 -17.15 8.57 16.53
CA ALA A 354 -17.80 8.17 15.27
C ALA A 354 -17.34 6.79 14.76
N CYS A 355 -16.08 6.40 15.01
CA CYS A 355 -15.60 5.06 14.71
C CYS A 355 -16.17 4.00 15.66
N ASP A 356 -16.37 4.33 16.94
CA ASP A 356 -16.99 3.41 17.90
C ASP A 356 -18.46 3.17 17.55
N GLU A 357 -19.21 4.23 17.25
CA GLU A 357 -20.62 4.13 16.84
C GLU A 357 -20.75 3.26 15.58
N TRP A 358 -19.95 3.55 14.54
CA TRP A 358 -19.93 2.76 13.31
C TRP A 358 -19.59 1.28 13.55
N LEU A 359 -18.54 0.96 14.31
CA LEU A 359 -18.19 -0.44 14.58
C LEU A 359 -19.28 -1.15 15.38
N ARG A 360 -19.96 -0.46 16.31
CA ARG A 360 -21.06 -1.05 17.09
C ARG A 360 -22.28 -1.35 16.23
N GLU A 361 -22.60 -0.45 15.28
CA GLU A 361 -23.67 -0.65 14.29
C GLU A 361 -23.37 -1.86 13.40
N VAL A 362 -22.14 -1.96 12.87
CA VAL A 362 -21.76 -3.05 11.96
C VAL A 362 -21.61 -4.40 12.65
N THR A 363 -20.97 -4.46 13.81
CA THR A 363 -20.69 -5.73 14.50
C THR A 363 -21.88 -6.32 15.24
N GLY A 364 -23.05 -5.68 15.19
CA GLY A 364 -24.21 -6.08 16.00
C GLY A 364 -23.90 -6.12 17.49
N GLN A 365 -22.87 -5.38 17.94
CA GLN A 365 -22.54 -5.19 19.36
C GLN A 365 -23.46 -4.16 20.04
N THR A 366 -24.52 -3.75 19.36
CA THR A 366 -25.88 -3.80 19.91
C THR A 366 -26.22 -5.25 20.32
N GLY A 367 -25.52 -5.74 21.34
CA GLY A 367 -25.39 -7.17 21.59
C GLY A 367 -26.72 -7.91 21.60
N ALA A 368 -26.81 -9.01 20.85
CA ALA A 368 -27.92 -9.97 20.91
C ALA A 368 -29.34 -9.37 20.78
N ASP A 369 -29.45 -8.13 20.29
CA ASP A 369 -30.72 -7.42 20.11
C ASP A 369 -31.13 -7.50 18.64
N ALA A 370 -31.49 -8.71 18.19
CA ALA A 370 -32.24 -8.86 16.94
C ALA A 370 -33.69 -8.38 17.15
N VAL A 371 -33.85 -7.05 17.18
CA VAL A 371 -34.99 -6.44 16.49
C VAL A 371 -34.77 -6.71 15.00
N PRO A 372 -35.76 -7.12 14.21
CA PRO A 372 -35.63 -7.15 12.76
C PRO A 372 -35.14 -5.76 12.29
N CYS A 373 -33.89 -5.69 11.81
CA CYS A 373 -33.19 -4.45 11.47
C CYS A 373 -34.02 -3.58 10.52
N ASP A 374 -34.77 -4.24 9.63
CA ASP A 374 -35.68 -3.59 8.68
C ASP A 374 -36.74 -2.70 9.34
N LEU A 375 -37.32 -3.13 10.47
CA LEU A 375 -38.38 -2.36 11.13
C LEU A 375 -37.83 -1.12 11.84
N ALA A 376 -36.65 -1.23 12.46
CA ALA A 376 -36.01 -0.09 13.13
C ALA A 376 -35.63 1.00 12.13
N ASP A 377 -35.06 0.62 10.99
CA ASP A 377 -34.70 1.54 9.94
C ASP A 377 -35.94 2.13 9.23
N GLU A 378 -36.99 1.34 9.03
CA GLU A 378 -38.25 1.81 8.45
C GLU A 378 -38.98 2.81 9.36
N VAL A 379 -39.05 2.52 10.66
CA VAL A 379 -39.64 3.43 11.66
C VAL A 379 -38.85 4.74 11.76
N LYS A 380 -37.51 4.68 11.71
CA LYS A 380 -36.64 5.87 11.73
C LYS A 380 -36.80 6.72 10.47
N ARG A 381 -36.91 6.09 9.29
CA ARG A 381 -37.20 6.76 8.01
C ARG A 381 -38.58 7.42 8.03
N HIS A 382 -39.62 6.71 8.48
CA HIS A 382 -40.95 7.27 8.63
C HIS A 382 -41.00 8.45 9.61
N PHE A 383 -40.23 8.39 10.69
CA PHE A 383 -40.11 9.48 11.65
C PHE A 383 -39.51 10.74 11.00
N GLN A 384 -38.47 10.60 10.19
CA GLN A 384 -37.81 11.71 9.50
C GLN A 384 -38.69 12.32 8.39
N GLU A 385 -39.41 11.49 7.64
CA GLU A 385 -40.20 11.95 6.48
C GLU A 385 -41.59 12.48 6.86
N LYS A 386 -42.27 11.81 7.81
CA LYS A 386 -43.71 12.01 8.10
C LYS A 386 -43.98 12.41 9.55
N GLY A 387 -42.95 12.50 10.38
CA GLY A 387 -43.05 12.88 11.78
C GLY A 387 -43.49 11.77 12.72
N LEU A 388 -43.55 12.10 14.01
CA LEU A 388 -43.73 11.17 15.13
C LEU A 388 -44.98 10.32 15.05
N ASN A 389 -46.13 10.92 14.74
CA ASN A 389 -47.42 10.21 14.73
C ASN A 389 -47.46 9.11 13.66
N ALA A 390 -46.90 9.37 12.48
CA ALA A 390 -46.87 8.39 11.39
C ALA A 390 -45.98 7.19 11.73
N ALA A 391 -44.85 7.44 12.41
CA ALA A 391 -43.93 6.40 12.84
C ALA A 391 -44.49 5.58 14.02
N LEU A 392 -45.26 6.20 14.93
CA LEU A 392 -45.99 5.51 16.00
C LEU A 392 -47.05 4.56 15.44
N LEU A 393 -47.85 5.02 14.46
CA LEU A 393 -48.90 4.20 13.84
C LEU A 393 -48.31 2.97 13.14
N LEU A 394 -47.23 3.16 12.37
CA LEU A 394 -46.52 2.05 11.73
C LEU A 394 -46.05 1.03 12.77
N LEU A 395 -45.40 1.49 13.85
CA LEU A 395 -44.89 0.61 14.89
C LEU A 395 -46.02 -0.15 15.61
N GLU A 396 -47.15 0.48 15.87
CA GLU A 396 -48.31 -0.15 16.50
C GLU A 396 -48.95 -1.21 15.59
N GLU A 397 -49.09 -0.92 14.30
CA GLU A 397 -49.59 -1.88 13.30
C GLU A 397 -48.68 -3.09 13.20
N THR A 398 -47.36 -2.88 13.13
CA THR A 398 -46.40 -3.98 13.08
C THR A 398 -46.40 -4.78 14.38
N ALA A 399 -46.43 -4.12 15.55
CA ALA A 399 -46.43 -4.78 16.85
C ALA A 399 -47.67 -5.68 17.06
N ARG A 400 -48.83 -5.30 16.53
CA ARG A 400 -50.06 -6.12 16.57
C ARG A 400 -49.95 -7.40 15.74
N GLN A 401 -49.14 -7.39 14.68
CA GLN A 401 -48.96 -8.54 13.80
C GLN A 401 -47.91 -9.53 14.33
N GLN A 402 -47.11 -9.16 15.34
CA GLN A 402 -46.08 -10.04 15.90
C GLN A 402 -46.68 -11.07 16.90
N PRO A 403 -46.52 -12.37 16.64
CA PRO A 403 -47.01 -13.42 17.54
C PRO A 403 -46.07 -13.66 18.74
N GLU A 404 -44.77 -13.40 18.60
CA GLU A 404 -43.80 -13.78 19.62
C GLU A 404 -43.69 -12.75 20.77
N PRO A 405 -43.62 -13.20 22.04
CA PRO A 405 -43.43 -12.30 23.18
C PRO A 405 -42.13 -11.47 23.09
N ARG A 406 -41.08 -12.03 22.49
CA ARG A 406 -39.79 -11.37 22.29
C ARG A 406 -39.92 -10.18 21.34
N GLU A 407 -40.57 -10.38 20.20
CA GLU A 407 -40.79 -9.34 19.20
C GLU A 407 -41.64 -8.19 19.75
N ARG A 408 -42.68 -8.50 20.55
CA ARG A 408 -43.49 -7.48 21.24
C ARG A 408 -42.69 -6.69 22.27
N PHE A 409 -41.77 -7.34 22.98
CA PHE A 409 -40.88 -6.66 23.92
C PHE A 409 -39.98 -5.66 23.17
N TYR A 410 -39.41 -6.07 22.04
CA TYR A 410 -38.59 -5.20 21.21
C TYR A 410 -39.38 -4.05 20.56
N ALA A 411 -40.59 -4.31 20.06
CA ALA A 411 -41.45 -3.24 19.56
C ALA A 411 -41.78 -2.20 20.66
N SER A 412 -41.98 -2.66 21.89
CA SER A 412 -42.20 -1.78 23.05
C SER A 412 -40.95 -0.96 23.41
N LEU A 413 -39.76 -1.53 23.22
CA LEU A 413 -38.49 -0.81 23.37
C LEU A 413 -38.32 0.27 22.28
N MET A 414 -38.63 -0.07 21.03
CA MET A 414 -38.60 0.88 19.91
C MET A 414 -39.57 2.04 20.14
N LEU A 415 -40.74 1.77 20.71
CA LEU A 415 -41.70 2.80 21.10
C LEU A 415 -41.07 3.78 22.08
N ALA A 416 -40.38 3.28 23.12
CA ALA A 416 -39.71 4.12 24.10
C ALA A 416 -38.58 4.97 23.46
N ASP A 417 -37.78 4.37 22.58
CA ASP A 417 -36.71 5.07 21.84
C ASP A 417 -37.30 6.18 20.95
N LEU A 418 -38.41 5.92 20.27
CA LEU A 418 -39.08 6.86 19.38
C LEU A 418 -39.76 8.01 20.15
N LEU A 419 -40.36 7.73 21.30
CA LEU A 419 -40.88 8.76 22.20
C LEU A 419 -39.76 9.67 22.74
N ALA A 420 -38.61 9.09 23.08
CA ALA A 420 -37.44 9.85 23.51
C ALA A 420 -36.91 10.75 22.38
N ALA A 421 -36.82 10.22 21.15
CA ALA A 421 -36.42 10.99 19.97
C ALA A 421 -37.42 12.10 19.62
N GLY A 422 -38.72 11.86 19.85
CA GLY A 422 -39.80 12.85 19.71
C GLY A 422 -39.86 13.90 20.83
N GLY A 423 -38.93 13.88 21.79
CA GLY A 423 -38.87 14.85 22.90
C GLY A 423 -39.77 14.52 24.11
N MET A 424 -40.53 13.43 24.07
CA MET A 424 -41.40 12.99 25.17
C MET A 424 -40.64 12.17 26.23
N LYS A 425 -39.60 12.79 26.81
CA LYS A 425 -38.65 12.12 27.70
C LYS A 425 -39.29 11.48 28.93
N SER A 426 -40.23 12.16 29.59
CA SER A 426 -40.90 11.64 30.80
C SER A 426 -41.68 10.35 30.51
N LEU A 427 -42.37 10.31 29.37
CA LEU A 427 -43.13 9.15 28.92
C LEU A 427 -42.19 8.01 28.52
N ALA A 428 -41.13 8.31 27.77
CA ALA A 428 -40.11 7.33 27.41
C ALA A 428 -39.46 6.69 28.65
N THR A 429 -39.09 7.49 29.66
CA THR A 429 -38.54 6.97 30.93
C THR A 429 -39.50 6.04 31.66
N SER A 430 -40.81 6.32 31.63
CA SER A 430 -41.84 5.43 32.18
C SER A 430 -41.86 4.08 31.46
N HIS A 431 -41.80 4.09 30.13
CA HIS A 431 -41.74 2.86 29.33
C HIS A 431 -40.45 2.06 29.57
N TYR A 432 -39.29 2.72 29.64
CA TYR A 432 -38.03 2.03 29.97
C TYR A 432 -38.07 1.41 31.37
N HIS A 433 -38.70 2.07 32.35
CA HIS A 433 -38.88 1.52 33.70
C HIS A 433 -39.74 0.24 33.68
N GLN A 434 -40.85 0.25 32.94
CA GLN A 434 -41.72 -0.92 32.81
C GLN A 434 -40.97 -2.08 32.14
N LEU A 435 -40.30 -1.83 31.01
CA LEU A 435 -39.51 -2.84 30.30
C LEU A 435 -38.37 -3.39 31.16
N TRP A 436 -37.71 -2.54 31.96
CA TRP A 436 -36.68 -2.99 32.88
C TRP A 436 -37.24 -3.93 33.96
N GLN A 437 -38.38 -3.60 34.56
CA GLN A 437 -39.04 -4.48 35.53
C GLN A 437 -39.48 -5.81 34.91
N GLU A 438 -40.05 -5.79 33.71
CA GLU A 438 -40.42 -6.99 32.97
C GLU A 438 -39.21 -7.85 32.62
N SER A 439 -38.10 -7.24 32.21
CA SER A 439 -36.85 -7.96 31.89
C SER A 439 -36.30 -8.73 33.11
N ARG A 440 -36.45 -8.16 34.31
CA ARG A 440 -36.08 -8.82 35.57
C ARG A 440 -37.02 -9.95 35.92
N ARG A 441 -38.34 -9.77 35.72
CA ARG A 441 -39.36 -10.81 35.96
C ARG A 441 -39.15 -12.01 35.05
N LEU A 442 -38.80 -11.78 33.79
CA LEU A 442 -38.55 -12.81 32.79
C LEU A 442 -37.17 -13.48 32.92
N GLY A 443 -36.33 -13.04 33.86
CA GLY A 443 -35.00 -13.62 34.07
C GLY A 443 -33.99 -13.30 32.96
N LEU A 444 -34.24 -12.26 32.14
CA LEU A 444 -33.37 -11.89 31.01
C LEU A 444 -31.95 -11.50 31.44
N VAL A 445 -31.71 -11.24 32.72
CA VAL A 445 -30.36 -11.00 33.27
C VAL A 445 -29.41 -12.18 32.98
N GLN A 446 -29.93 -13.41 32.97
CA GLN A 446 -29.11 -14.61 32.77
C GLN A 446 -28.92 -14.96 31.28
N TRP A 447 -29.79 -14.45 30.40
CA TRP A 447 -29.85 -14.83 28.99
C TRP A 447 -29.43 -13.68 28.05
N GLU A 448 -29.87 -12.45 28.33
CA GLU A 448 -29.58 -11.22 27.58
C GLU A 448 -29.17 -10.06 28.53
N PRO A 449 -28.02 -10.18 29.22
CA PRO A 449 -27.59 -9.18 30.21
C PRO A 449 -27.30 -7.79 29.61
N GLY A 450 -27.00 -7.73 28.30
CA GLY A 450 -26.76 -6.47 27.58
C GLY A 450 -28.03 -5.60 27.51
N LEU A 451 -29.14 -6.20 27.10
CA LEU A 451 -30.46 -5.56 27.04
C LEU A 451 -30.90 -5.03 28.40
N VAL A 452 -30.75 -5.84 29.46
CA VAL A 452 -31.12 -5.41 30.82
C VAL A 452 -30.27 -4.22 31.29
N LYS A 453 -28.96 -4.23 31.03
CA LYS A 453 -28.06 -3.10 31.35
C LYS A 453 -28.43 -1.84 30.56
N ARG A 454 -28.83 -1.97 29.29
CA ARG A 454 -29.31 -0.85 28.47
C ARG A 454 -30.58 -0.25 29.06
N LEU A 455 -31.57 -1.10 29.36
CA LEU A 455 -32.83 -0.68 29.98
C LEU A 455 -32.60 -0.01 31.34
N GLU A 456 -31.69 -0.55 32.16
CA GLU A 456 -31.33 0.05 33.46
C GLU A 456 -30.73 1.46 33.28
N ARG A 457 -29.87 1.66 32.28
CA ARG A 457 -29.29 2.98 31.97
C ARG A 457 -30.37 3.93 31.47
N SER A 458 -31.19 3.53 30.50
CA SER A 458 -32.24 4.37 29.93
C SER A 458 -33.33 4.73 30.95
N ALA A 459 -33.65 3.81 31.87
CA ALA A 459 -34.58 4.05 32.97
C ALA A 459 -34.03 5.05 34.01
N ARG A 460 -32.70 5.12 34.19
CA ARG A 460 -32.04 6.00 35.17
C ARG A 460 -31.81 7.42 34.69
N ILE A 461 -31.92 7.70 33.38
CA ILE A 461 -31.86 9.06 32.85
C ILE A 461 -33.11 9.80 33.34
N ARG A 462 -32.99 10.47 34.48
CA ARG A 462 -33.96 11.49 34.92
C ARG A 462 -33.86 12.65 33.93
N GLY A 463 -35.01 13.00 33.34
CA GLY A 463 -35.15 13.99 32.28
C GLY A 463 -34.57 15.36 32.59
#